data_AF-A0A1P8YCD9-F1
#
_entry.id   AF-A0A1P8YCD9-F1
#
_cell.length_a   1.000
_cell.length_b   1.000
_cell.length_c   1.000
_cell.angle_alpha   90.00
_cell.angle_beta   90.00
_cell.angle_gamma   90.00
#
_symmetry.space_group_name_H-M   'P 1'
#
loop_
_entity.id
_entity.type
_entity.pdbx_description
1 polymer ?
#
loop_
_entity_poly.entity_id
_entity_poly.type
_entity_poly.pdbx_seq_one_letter_code
_entity_poly.pdbx_strand_id
1 'polypeptide(L)' 'MEFSRYPGLDQDEHDAWTGPDGTRIAWFRDPHANVLSLHQVPA' A
#
# COMPACT_ATOMS: atom_id res chain seq x y z
N MET A 1 -3.43 -0.59 13.32
CA MET A 1 -3.34 -1.42 12.10
C MET A 1 -2.16 -0.87 11.35
N GLU A 2 -1.18 -1.72 11.04
CA GLU A 2 0.05 -1.31 10.36
C GLU A 2 -0.04 -1.68 8.88
N PHE A 3 0.46 -0.80 8.03
CA PHE A 3 0.63 -1.12 6.62
C PHE A 3 1.84 -2.04 6.42
N SER A 4 1.80 -2.85 5.37
CA SER A 4 2.83 -3.84 5.06
C SER A 4 3.89 -3.23 4.17
N ARG A 5 5.15 -3.30 4.60
CA ARG A 5 6.31 -2.95 3.78
C ARG A 5 6.86 -4.19 3.08
N TYR A 6 6.99 -4.11 1.77
CA TYR A 6 7.48 -5.17 0.90
C TYR A 6 8.87 -4.81 0.36
N PRO A 7 9.91 -5.62 0.65
CA PRO A 7 11.23 -5.40 0.09
C PRO A 7 11.21 -5.35 -1.44
N GLY A 8 11.83 -4.33 -2.01
CA GLY A 8 11.89 -4.12 -3.47
C GLY A 8 10.77 -3.24 -4.03
N LEU A 9 9.78 -2.83 -3.22
CA LEU A 9 8.82 -1.78 -3.58
C LEU A 9 9.28 -0.44 -2.98
N ASP A 10 9.26 0.61 -3.80
CA ASP A 10 9.56 1.97 -3.37
C ASP A 10 8.33 2.55 -2.65
N GLN A 11 8.23 2.25 -1.36
CA GLN A 11 7.15 2.71 -0.49
C GLN A 11 7.56 3.97 0.27
N ASP A 12 6.65 4.93 0.38
CA ASP A 12 6.87 6.19 1.09
C ASP A 12 6.86 6.01 2.62
N GLU A 13 6.87 7.12 3.37
CA GLU A 13 6.81 7.14 4.84
C GLU A 13 5.49 6.60 5.42
N HIS A 14 4.46 6.47 4.58
CA HIS A 14 3.15 5.90 4.94
C HIS A 14 3.02 4.44 4.46
N ASP A 15 4.12 3.82 4.04
CA ASP A 15 4.17 2.50 3.42
C ASP A 15 3.29 2.38 2.16
N ALA A 16 3.03 3.50 1.48
CA ALA A 16 2.31 3.48 0.21
C ALA A 16 3.29 3.39 -0.96
N TRP A 17 3.05 2.45 -1.87
CA TRP A 17 3.73 2.41 -3.16
C TRP A 17 3.02 3.34 -4.15
N THR A 18 3.80 4.06 -4.96
CA THR A 18 3.27 4.95 -6.02
C THR A 18 3.53 4.34 -7.40
N GLY A 19 2.47 4.11 -8.15
CA GLY A 19 2.51 3.64 -9.53
C GLY A 19 2.94 4.73 -10.52
N PRO A 20 3.33 4.34 -11.75
CA PRO A 20 3.77 5.27 -12.78
C PRO A 20 2.68 6.24 -13.25
N ASP A 21 1.41 5.89 -13.03
CA ASP A 21 0.23 6.72 -13.28
C ASP A 21 -0.10 7.66 -12.10
N GLY A 22 0.71 7.65 -11.03
CA GLY A 22 0.49 8.42 -9.80
C GLY A 22 -0.48 7.77 -8.82
N THR A 23 -1.03 6.60 -9.13
CA THR A 23 -1.90 5.85 -8.22
C THR A 23 -1.10 5.42 -6.99
N ARG A 24 -1.71 5.53 -5.80
CA ARG A 24 -1.07 5.11 -4.54
C ARG A 24 -1.79 3.91 -3.95
N ILE A 25 -1.01 2.91 -3.53
CA ILE A 25 -1.51 1.67 -2.95
C ILE A 25 -0.77 1.37 -1.65
N ALA A 26 -1.53 1.06 -0.58
CA ALA A 26 -0.98 0.57 0.68
C ALA A 26 -1.72 -0.71 1.09
N TRP A 27 -0.99 -1.70 1.63
CA TRP A 27 -1.54 -3.01 1.98
C TRP A 27 -1.55 -3.23 3.49
N PHE A 28 -2.52 -3.99 3.99
CA PHE A 28 -2.58 -4.38 5.39
C PHE A 28 -3.24 -5.76 5.54
N ARG A 29 -3.10 -6.36 6.73
CA ARG A 29 -3.76 -7.63 7.06
C ARG A 29 -5.01 -7.42 7.90
N ASP A 30 -6.08 -8.13 7.56
CA ASP A 30 -7.25 -8.25 8.43
C ASP A 30 -7.04 -9.35 9.51
N PRO A 31 -7.95 -9.48 10.49
CA PRO A 31 -7.85 -10.51 11.54
C PRO A 31 -7.89 -11.96 11.03
N HIS A 32 -8.33 -12.19 9.79
CA HIS A 32 -8.34 -13.49 9.13
C HIS A 32 -7.11 -13.72 8.24
N ALA A 33 -6.10 -12.84 8.36
CA ALA A 33 -4.85 -12.85 7.61
C ALA A 33 -4.97 -12.64 6.09
N ASN A 34 -6.12 -12.14 5.59
CA ASN A 34 -6.22 -11.70 4.19
C ASN A 34 -5.37 -10.44 3.98
N VAL A 35 -4.79 -10.30 2.79
CA VAL A 35 -4.11 -9.07 2.37
C VAL A 35 -5.12 -8.17 1.67
N LEU A 36 -5.42 -7.03 2.28
CA LEU A 36 -6.31 -6.00 1.74
C LEU A 36 -5.47 -4.78 1.35
N SER A 37 -6.02 -3.90 0.49
CA SER A 37 -5.34 -2.68 0.06
C SER A 37 -6.26 -1.47 0.04
N LEU A 38 -5.69 -0.30 0.34
CA LEU A 38 -6.28 1.00 0.00
C LEU A 38 -5.75 1.44 -1.37
N HIS A 39 -6.63 1.97 -2.22
CA HIS A 39 -6.30 2.42 -3.57
C HIS A 39 -6.74 3.88 -3.74
N GLN A 40 -5.77 4.78 -3.94
CA GLN A 40 -6.02 6.20 -4.16
C GLN A 40 -5.62 6.57 -5.59
N VAL A 41 -6.59 7.02 -6.37
CA VAL A 41 -6.35 7.59 -7.70
C VAL A 41 -5.82 9.03 -7.57
N PRO A 42 -4.99 9.50 -8.52
CA PRO A 42 -4.62 10.90 -8.60
C PRO A 42 -5.86 11.81 -8.70
N ALA A 43 -5.72 13.06 -8.24
CA ALA A 43 -6.75 14.09 -8.38
C ALA A 43 -6.90 14.57 -9.83
#